data_AF-A0A963VMM3-F1
#
_entry.id   AF-A0A963VMM3-F1
#
_cell.length_a   1.000
_cell.length_b   1.000
_cell.length_c   1.000
_cell.angle_alpha   90.00
_cell.angle_beta   90.00
_cell.angle_gamma   90.00
#
_symmetry.space_group_name_H-M   'P 1'
#
loop_
_entity.id
_entity.type
_entity.pdbx_description
1 polymer ?
#
loop_
_entity_poly.entity_id
_entity_poly.type
_entity_poly.pdbx_seq_one_letter_code
_entity_poly.pdbx_strand_id
1 'polypeptide(L)'
;EVRADRQDLIEALAPLAHRPTWLAVASEREVSRSMGGSCSMPLAAHARWSGVQLTLHAAWGEMRDEADAGPPSPLVRADGCQDVADLPQAVALGRRVAQQLRDGGARVAGDAA
;
A
#
# COMPACT_ATOMS: atom_id res chain seq x y z
N GLU A 1 9.40 -5.91 15.20
CA GLU A 1 8.81 -7.22 14.86
C GLU A 1 9.01 -8.17 16.03
N VAL A 2 7.99 -8.94 16.41
CA VAL A 2 8.06 -9.95 17.49
C VAL A 2 7.34 -11.21 17.03
N ARG A 3 7.63 -12.36 17.65
CA ARG A 3 6.89 -13.60 17.36
C ARG A 3 5.41 -13.45 17.75
N ALA A 4 4.52 -13.97 16.93
CA ALA A 4 3.08 -13.85 17.13
C ALA A 4 2.57 -14.54 18.42
N ASP A 5 3.30 -15.53 18.94
CA ASP A 5 2.95 -16.28 20.16
C ASP A 5 3.51 -15.64 21.46
N ARG A 6 4.26 -14.55 21.36
CA ARG A 6 4.85 -13.83 22.52
C ARG A 6 3.95 -12.69 22.98
N GLN A 7 2.81 -13.05 23.56
CA GLN A 7 1.81 -12.10 24.06
C GLN A 7 2.40 -11.13 25.10
N ASP A 8 3.34 -11.58 25.92
CA ASP A 8 4.08 -10.77 26.88
C ASP A 8 4.83 -9.61 26.21
N LEU A 9 5.45 -9.85 25.05
CA LEU A 9 6.13 -8.80 24.28
C LEU A 9 5.13 -7.87 23.59
N ILE A 10 4.03 -8.40 23.07
CA ILE A 10 2.97 -7.61 22.43
C ILE A 10 2.40 -6.60 23.42
N GLU A 11 2.08 -7.05 24.64
CA GLU A 11 1.57 -6.21 25.73
C GLU A 11 2.60 -5.18 26.18
N ALA A 12 3.86 -5.59 26.35
CA ALA A 12 4.94 -4.67 26.73
C ALA A 12 5.19 -3.56 25.70
N LEU A 13 4.98 -3.84 24.41
CA LEU A 13 5.21 -2.89 23.32
C LEU A 13 3.98 -2.06 22.94
N ALA A 14 2.77 -2.43 23.41
CA ALA A 14 1.52 -1.74 23.09
C ALA A 14 1.57 -0.21 23.28
N PRO A 15 2.22 0.36 24.32
CA PRO A 15 2.31 1.81 24.49
C PRO A 15 3.08 2.55 23.38
N LEU A 16 3.93 1.85 22.62
CA LEU A 16 4.68 2.43 21.50
C LEU A 16 3.85 2.54 20.22
N ALA A 17 2.68 1.91 20.17
CA ALA A 17 1.83 1.88 18.99
C ALA A 17 1.08 3.21 18.81
N HIS A 18 1.56 4.04 17.87
CA HIS A 18 0.84 5.24 17.46
C HIS A 18 -0.28 4.88 16.47
N ARG A 19 -1.53 4.85 16.95
CA ARG A 19 -2.71 4.38 16.19
C ARG A 19 -2.89 5.04 14.82
N PRO A 20 -2.81 6.38 14.66
CA PRO A 20 -2.95 7.01 13.35
C PRO A 20 -1.90 6.53 12.33
N THR A 21 -0.64 6.39 12.76
CA THR A 21 0.44 5.88 11.90
C THR A 21 0.20 4.42 11.55
N TRP A 22 -0.25 3.61 12.49
CA TRP A 22 -0.52 2.19 12.24
C TRP A 22 -1.61 2.00 11.17
N LEU A 23 -2.70 2.74 11.26
CA LEU A 23 -3.79 2.69 10.27
C LEU A 23 -3.36 3.21 8.88
N ALA A 24 -2.58 4.30 8.83
CA ALA A 24 -2.00 4.81 7.58
C ALA A 24 -1.10 3.75 6.91
N VAL A 25 -0.14 3.21 7.66
CA VAL A 25 0.80 2.20 7.17
C VAL A 25 0.10 0.88 6.84
N ALA A 26 -0.97 0.51 7.53
CA ALA A 26 -1.76 -0.67 7.19
C ALA A 26 -2.40 -0.55 5.79
N SER A 27 -2.88 0.66 5.45
CA SER A 27 -3.44 0.98 4.13
C SER A 27 -2.36 0.93 3.04
N GLU A 28 -1.21 1.59 3.27
CA GLU A 28 -0.07 1.59 2.35
C GLU A 28 0.48 0.18 2.09
N ARG A 29 0.66 -0.60 3.15
CA ARG A 29 1.16 -1.98 3.06
C ARG A 29 0.17 -2.90 2.36
N GLU A 30 -1.14 -2.65 2.45
CA GLU A 30 -2.12 -3.43 1.68
C GLU A 30 -2.02 -3.17 0.19
N VAL A 31 -1.71 -1.93 -0.24
CA VAL A 31 -1.40 -1.65 -1.65
C VAL A 31 -0.20 -2.46 -2.09
N SER A 32 0.90 -2.42 -1.32
CA SER A 32 2.09 -3.21 -1.62
C SER A 32 1.80 -4.70 -1.71
N ARG A 33 1.14 -5.30 -0.72
CA ARG A 33 0.75 -6.73 -0.74
C ARG A 33 -0.11 -7.10 -1.94
N SER A 34 -1.10 -6.27 -2.26
CA SER A 34 -2.00 -6.49 -3.39
C SER A 34 -1.30 -6.39 -4.75
N MET A 35 -0.20 -5.65 -4.82
CA MET A 35 0.59 -5.43 -6.04
C MET A 35 1.83 -6.34 -6.13
N GLY A 36 1.93 -7.37 -5.28
CA GLY A 36 3.01 -8.38 -5.34
C GLY A 36 3.99 -8.36 -4.16
N GLY A 37 3.85 -7.42 -3.24
CA GLY A 37 4.52 -7.43 -1.92
C GLY A 37 6.04 -7.33 -1.93
N SER A 38 6.66 -7.03 -3.07
CA SER A 38 8.12 -6.96 -3.23
C SER A 38 8.65 -5.53 -3.18
N CYS A 39 9.83 -5.33 -2.60
CA CYS A 39 10.58 -4.07 -2.68
C CYS A 39 11.09 -3.74 -4.08
N SER A 40 11.16 -4.74 -4.98
CA SER A 40 11.52 -4.52 -6.39
C SER A 40 10.35 -4.01 -7.24
N MET A 41 9.14 -3.99 -6.68
CA MET A 41 7.97 -3.49 -7.38
C MET A 41 8.08 -1.95 -7.51
N PRO A 42 7.99 -1.37 -8.73
CA PRO A 42 8.04 0.08 -8.96
C PRO A 42 6.73 0.77 -8.54
N LEU A 43 6.46 0.74 -7.24
CA LEU A 43 5.21 1.13 -6.61
C LEU A 43 5.46 2.14 -5.49
N ALA A 44 4.63 3.18 -5.45
CA ALA A 44 4.54 4.11 -4.34
C ALA A 44 3.13 4.08 -3.75
N ALA A 45 3.03 4.13 -2.42
CA ALA A 45 1.78 4.29 -1.69
C ALA A 45 2.03 5.19 -0.47
N HIS A 46 1.21 6.21 -0.27
CA HIS A 46 1.38 7.15 0.83
C HIS A 46 0.02 7.67 1.30
N ALA A 47 -0.23 7.55 2.61
CA ALA A 47 -1.48 7.95 3.24
C ALA A 47 -1.31 9.18 4.13
N ARG A 48 -2.30 10.09 4.12
CA ARG A 48 -2.34 11.29 4.95
C ARG A 48 -3.68 11.46 5.64
N TRP A 49 -3.63 11.85 6.92
CA TRP A 49 -4.81 12.17 7.70
C TRP A 49 -5.26 13.61 7.52
N SER A 50 -6.57 13.80 7.49
CA SER A 50 -7.26 15.08 7.66
C SER A 50 -8.43 14.87 8.61
N GLY A 51 -8.25 15.17 9.89
CA GLY A 51 -9.21 14.82 10.93
C GLY A 51 -9.38 13.29 11.03
N VAL A 52 -10.60 12.80 10.84
CA VAL A 52 -10.93 11.35 10.85
C VAL A 52 -10.82 10.68 9.48
N GLN A 53 -10.50 11.46 8.45
CA GLN A 53 -10.44 11.01 7.08
C GLN A 53 -8.99 10.66 6.71
N LEU A 54 -8.81 9.50 6.09
CA LEU A 54 -7.53 9.04 5.57
C LEU A 54 -7.57 9.05 4.04
N THR A 55 -6.71 9.87 3.44
CA THR A 55 -6.47 9.89 1.98
C THR A 55 -5.26 9.04 1.67
N LEU A 56 -5.38 8.12 0.73
CA LEU A 56 -4.30 7.26 0.23
C LEU A 56 -4.07 7.57 -1.24
N HIS A 57 -2.83 7.92 -1.57
CA HIS A 57 -2.37 8.06 -2.95
C HIS A 57 -1.45 6.90 -3.29
N ALA A 58 -1.59 6.34 -4.48
CA ALA A 58 -0.69 5.34 -5.00
C ALA A 58 -0.32 5.59 -6.46
N ALA A 59 0.84 5.10 -6.86
CA ALA A 59 1.30 5.16 -8.23
C ALA A 59 2.15 3.93 -8.56
N TRP A 60 2.03 3.46 -9.81
CA TRP A 60 2.80 2.37 -10.36
C TRP A 60 3.42 2.80 -11.69
N GLY A 61 4.71 2.49 -11.88
CA GLY A 61 5.42 2.70 -13.14
C GLY A 61 5.87 1.38 -13.72
N GLU A 62 5.91 1.25 -15.05
CA GLU A 62 6.48 0.06 -15.69
C GLU A 62 8.00 0.05 -15.51
N MET A 63 8.56 -1.06 -15.02
CA MET A 63 10.01 -1.26 -14.99
C MET A 63 10.45 -1.60 -16.41
N ARG A 64 11.40 -0.84 -16.94
CA ARG A 64 11.92 -1.03 -18.29
C ARG A 64 13.31 -1.63 -18.23
N ASP A 65 13.61 -2.50 -19.18
CA ASP A 65 14.99 -2.91 -19.41
C ASP A 65 15.78 -1.70 -19.91
N GLU A 66 17.02 -1.54 -19.47
CA GLU A 66 17.90 -0.45 -19.92
C GLU A 66 18.13 -0.50 -21.45
N ALA A 67 18.00 -1.68 -22.06
CA ALA A 67 18.08 -1.87 -23.50
C ALA A 67 16.84 -1.37 -24.28
N ASP A 68 15.72 -1.09 -23.61
CA ASP A 68 14.50 -0.61 -24.25
C ASP A 68 14.52 0.92 -24.44
N ALA A 69 14.89 1.35 -25.64
CA ALA A 69 15.00 2.76 -26.03
C ALA A 69 13.66 3.44 -26.40
N GLY A 70 12.52 2.74 -26.26
CA GLY A 70 11.20 3.34 -26.50
C GLY A 70 10.86 4.50 -25.54
N PRO A 71 9.74 5.21 -25.74
CA PRO A 71 9.22 6.14 -24.74
C PRO A 71 8.69 5.37 -23.51
N PRO A 72 8.81 5.93 -22.29
CA PRO A 72 8.28 5.28 -21.10
C PRO A 72 6.75 5.22 -21.11
N SER A 73 6.20 4.12 -20.61
CA SER A 73 4.76 4.01 -20.34
C SER A 73 4.32 5.05 -19.31
N PRO A 74 3.10 5.59 -19.43
CA PRO A 74 2.59 6.56 -18.48
C PRO A 74 2.46 5.96 -17.08
N LEU A 75 2.68 6.78 -16.06
CA LEU A 75 2.50 6.39 -14.66
C LEU A 75 1.02 6.13 -14.38
N VAL A 76 0.69 4.94 -13.90
CA VAL A 76 -0.66 4.62 -13.42
C VAL A 76 -0.81 5.21 -12.03
N ARG A 77 -1.86 6.00 -11.81
CA ARG A 77 -2.15 6.66 -10.53
C ARG A 77 -3.51 6.21 -10.01
N ALA A 78 -3.62 6.08 -8.71
CA ALA A 78 -4.87 5.77 -8.03
C ALA A 78 -4.93 6.53 -6.70
N ASP A 79 -6.14 6.83 -6.26
CA ASP A 79 -6.36 7.47 -4.98
C ASP A 79 -7.69 7.03 -4.35
N GLY A 80 -7.71 7.10 -3.03
CA GLY A 80 -8.89 6.76 -2.26
C GLY A 80 -8.94 7.58 -0.99
N CYS A 81 -10.15 7.81 -0.51
CA CYS A 81 -10.38 8.57 0.69
C CYS A 81 -11.58 8.01 1.44
N GLN A 82 -11.49 7.87 2.76
CA GLN A 82 -12.62 7.51 3.61
C GLN A 82 -12.33 7.86 5.08
N ASP A 83 -13.37 7.88 5.89
CA ASP A 83 -13.22 7.88 7.34
C ASP A 83 -12.70 6.51 7.81
N VAL A 84 -11.67 6.52 8.65
CA VAL A 84 -11.02 5.29 9.14
C VAL A 84 -10.93 5.32 10.66
N ALA A 85 -11.55 4.34 11.29
CA ALA A 85 -11.53 4.12 12.73
C ALA A 85 -10.71 2.88 13.13
N ASP A 86 -10.56 1.90 12.22
CA ASP A 86 -9.93 0.61 12.53
C ASP A 86 -9.10 0.01 11.38
N LEU A 87 -8.41 -1.09 11.70
CA LEU A 87 -7.54 -1.80 10.77
C LEU A 87 -8.31 -2.41 9.58
N PRO A 88 -9.46 -3.07 9.75
CA PRO A 88 -10.29 -3.53 8.63
C PRO A 88 -10.61 -2.43 7.62
N GLN A 89 -10.98 -1.23 8.09
CA GLN A 89 -11.25 -0.09 7.21
C GLN A 89 -9.98 0.38 6.49
N ALA A 90 -8.87 0.55 7.20
CA ALA A 90 -7.57 0.89 6.59
C ALA A 90 -7.17 -0.10 5.48
N VAL A 91 -7.28 -1.40 5.75
CA VAL A 91 -7.01 -2.46 4.77
C VAL A 91 -7.98 -2.38 3.60
N ALA A 92 -9.27 -2.12 3.83
CA ALA A 92 -10.24 -1.96 2.76
C ALA A 92 -9.90 -0.76 1.84
N LEU A 93 -9.40 0.36 2.38
CA LEU A 93 -8.90 1.48 1.58
C LEU A 93 -7.76 1.06 0.67
N GLY A 94 -6.73 0.43 1.23
CA GLY A 94 -5.58 -0.05 0.48
C GLY A 94 -5.95 -1.03 -0.64
N ARG A 95 -6.87 -1.96 -0.37
CA ARG A 95 -7.37 -2.91 -1.38
C ARG A 95 -8.08 -2.23 -2.53
N ARG A 96 -8.94 -1.23 -2.24
CA ARG A 96 -9.63 -0.46 -3.29
C ARG A 96 -8.66 0.31 -4.17
N VAL A 97 -7.69 1.00 -3.57
CA VAL A 97 -6.67 1.75 -4.32
C VAL A 97 -5.80 0.80 -5.16
N ALA A 98 -5.43 -0.37 -4.64
CA ALA A 98 -4.71 -1.37 -5.43
C ALA A 98 -5.54 -1.89 -6.61
N GLN A 99 -6.85 -2.10 -6.43
CA GLN A 99 -7.72 -2.50 -7.54
C GLN A 99 -7.79 -1.42 -8.62
N GLN A 100 -7.91 -0.14 -8.25
CA GLN A 100 -7.88 0.97 -9.21
C GLN A 100 -6.56 1.03 -9.99
N LEU A 101 -5.41 0.72 -9.36
CA LEU A 101 -4.14 0.61 -10.09
C LEU A 101 -4.22 -0.47 -11.16
N ARG A 102 -4.74 -1.67 -10.84
CA ARG A 102 -4.90 -2.76 -11.81
C ARG A 102 -5.87 -2.40 -12.93
N ASP A 103 -7.00 -1.79 -12.59
CA ASP A 103 -8.00 -1.31 -13.56
C ASP A 103 -7.39 -0.22 -14.47
N GLY A 104 -6.45 0.56 -13.95
CA GLY A 104 -5.65 1.54 -14.69
C GLY A 104 -4.48 0.95 -15.48
N GLY A 105 -4.30 -0.37 -15.51
CA GLY A 105 -3.29 -1.07 -16.30
C GLY A 105 -1.99 -1.43 -15.56
N ALA A 106 -1.92 -1.21 -14.24
CA ALA A 106 -0.78 -1.67 -13.45
C ALA A 106 -0.74 -3.20 -13.36
N ARG A 107 0.42 -3.79 -13.59
CA ARG A 107 0.63 -5.25 -13.59
C ARG A 107 1.18 -5.72 -12.24
N VAL A 108 0.83 -6.91 -11.78
CA VAL A 108 1.37 -7.50 -10.55
C VAL A 108 2.64 -8.29 -10.86
N ALA A 109 3.63 -8.28 -9.96
CA ALA A 109 4.80 -9.14 -10.09
C ALA A 109 4.37 -10.62 -10.08
N GLY A 110 4.49 -11.29 -11.23
CA GLY A 110 4.03 -12.67 -11.44
C GLY A 110 3.05 -12.88 -12.59
N ASP A 111 2.47 -11.80 -13.14
CA ASP A 111 1.61 -11.86 -14.36
C ASP A 111 2.41 -11.93 -15.67
N ALA A 112 3.69 -12.30 -15.60
CA ALA A 112 4.44 -12.70 -16.79
C ALA A 112 3.95 -14.10 -17.21
N ALA A 113 2.86 -14.12 -17.98
CA ALA A 113 2.50 -15.24 -18.83
C ALA A 113 3.47 -15.36 -20.02
#